data_AF-A0A938RZN7-F1
#
_entry.id   AF-A0A938RZN7-F1
#
_cell.length_a   1.000
_cell.length_b   1.000
_cell.length_c   1.000
_cell.angle_alpha   90.00
_cell.angle_beta   90.00
_cell.angle_gamma   90.00
#
_symmetry.space_group_name_H-M   'P 1'
#
loop_
_entity.id
_entity.type
_entity.pdbx_description
1 polymer ?
#
loop_
_entity_poly.entity_id
_entity_poly.type
_entity_poly.pdbx_seq_one_letter_code
_entity_poly.pdbx_strand_id
1 'polypeptide(L)'
;MAVPDFQSLMLPLLKLLGDDREHRFVDVVEALADEFGLSEDERSQMLPSGRDRLVRNRVGWARTYLGKAGLLGAARRGFLQITDRGREVLASNPGRVDMKFLERFPEFQEFRELRHMRSDSLPVNVSPSVAPTSADATPEEALDASYQRLRGELESEILDQVKACSPSFFERLVVELLVKMGYGGSLVDAGQAVGRSGDGGIDGIIKEDRLGPRWPPKTGQ
;
A
#
# COMPACT_ATOMS: atom_id res chain seq x y z
N MET A 1 -7.82 -13.72 9.53
CA MET A 1 -8.81 -13.41 8.47
C MET A 1 -8.39 -12.10 7.81
N ALA A 2 -8.57 -11.92 6.50
CA ALA A 2 -8.19 -10.67 5.86
C ALA A 2 -8.89 -9.47 6.54
N VAL A 3 -8.15 -8.37 6.76
CA VAL A 3 -8.73 -7.11 7.26
C VAL A 3 -9.91 -6.74 6.36
N PRO A 4 -11.10 -6.42 6.90
CA PRO A 4 -12.27 -6.05 6.11
C PRO A 4 -12.01 -4.81 5.26
N ASP A 5 -12.69 -4.69 4.12
CA ASP A 5 -12.67 -3.47 3.32
C ASP A 5 -13.43 -2.33 4.01
N PHE A 6 -13.22 -1.09 3.54
CA PHE A 6 -13.83 0.08 4.17
C PHE A 6 -15.36 0.12 4.05
N GLN A 7 -15.97 -0.52 3.03
CA GLN A 7 -17.42 -0.58 2.88
C GLN A 7 -18.03 -1.54 3.90
N SER A 8 -17.42 -2.71 4.08
CA SER A 8 -17.82 -3.69 5.10
C SER A 8 -17.75 -3.13 6.53
N LEU A 9 -16.85 -2.17 6.78
CA LEU A 9 -16.73 -1.49 8.06
C LEU A 9 -17.79 -0.39 8.30
N MET A 10 -18.50 0.10 7.27
CA MET A 10 -19.40 1.26 7.42
C MET A 10 -20.59 0.99 8.34
N LEU A 11 -21.28 -0.14 8.18
CA LEU A 11 -22.44 -0.46 9.01
C LEU A 11 -22.05 -0.76 10.47
N PRO A 12 -21.04 -1.62 10.75
CA PRO A 12 -20.53 -1.82 12.11
C PRO A 12 -20.07 -0.52 12.78
N LEU A 13 -19.34 0.34 12.06
CA LEU A 13 -18.94 1.65 12.55
C LEU A 13 -20.14 2.51 12.95
N LEU A 14 -21.19 2.53 12.10
CA LEU A 14 -22.39 3.29 12.41
C LEU A 14 -23.13 2.71 13.62
N LYS A 15 -23.24 1.38 13.73
CA LYS A 15 -23.87 0.69 14.87
C LYS A 15 -23.16 0.95 16.17
N LEU A 16 -21.83 0.94 16.17
CA LEU A 16 -21.00 1.22 17.34
C LEU A 16 -21.29 2.62 17.93
N LEU A 17 -21.55 3.60 17.06
CA LEU A 17 -21.89 4.97 17.43
C LEU A 17 -23.39 5.18 17.72
N GLY A 18 -24.20 4.12 17.67
CA GLY A 18 -25.65 4.18 17.85
C GLY A 18 -26.12 4.50 19.27
N ASP A 19 -25.20 4.58 20.24
CA ASP A 19 -25.46 4.93 21.63
C ASP A 19 -25.59 6.45 21.89
N ASP A 20 -25.49 7.26 20.84
CA ASP A 20 -25.58 8.74 20.87
C ASP A 20 -24.45 9.44 21.64
N ARG A 21 -23.40 8.71 22.02
CA ARG A 21 -22.25 9.26 22.76
C ARG A 21 -21.12 9.69 21.82
N GLU A 22 -20.22 10.50 22.36
CA GLU A 22 -18.97 10.80 21.69
C GLU A 22 -17.99 9.64 21.86
N HIS A 23 -17.42 9.16 20.76
CA HIS A 23 -16.40 8.11 20.77
C HIS A 23 -15.08 8.63 20.22
N ARG A 24 -13.97 8.23 20.83
CA ARG A 24 -12.63 8.52 20.30
C ARG A 24 -12.40 7.64 19.08
N PHE A 25 -11.85 8.23 18.03
CA PHE A 25 -11.57 7.48 16.80
C PHE A 25 -10.64 6.27 17.02
N VAL A 26 -9.68 6.37 17.96
CA VAL A 26 -8.77 5.26 18.28
C VAL A 26 -9.53 4.11 18.93
N ASP A 27 -10.41 4.40 19.89
CA ASP A 27 -11.20 3.40 20.61
C ASP A 27 -12.18 2.71 19.65
N VAL A 28 -12.73 3.45 18.68
CA VAL A 28 -13.55 2.91 17.59
C VAL A 28 -12.78 1.94 16.69
N VAL A 29 -11.53 2.24 16.35
CA VAL A 29 -10.69 1.34 15.54
C VAL A 29 -10.43 0.03 16.27
N GLU A 30 -10.11 0.10 17.57
CA GLU A 30 -9.88 -1.11 18.38
C GLU A 30 -11.16 -1.92 18.57
N ALA A 31 -12.29 -1.27 18.85
CA ALA A 31 -13.58 -1.96 19.00
C ALA A 31 -14.01 -2.69 17.71
N LEU A 32 -13.78 -2.07 16.54
CA LEU A 32 -14.02 -2.74 15.25
C LEU A 32 -13.01 -3.87 15.00
N ALA A 33 -11.75 -3.72 15.40
CA ALA A 33 -10.77 -4.79 15.29
C ALA A 33 -11.14 -5.99 16.18
N ASP A 34 -11.70 -5.74 17.36
CA ASP A 34 -12.24 -6.76 18.27
C ASP A 34 -13.47 -7.44 17.67
N GLU A 35 -14.44 -6.67 17.15
CA GLU A 35 -15.69 -7.20 16.56
C GLU A 35 -15.42 -8.13 15.37
N PHE A 36 -14.42 -7.81 14.55
CA PHE A 36 -14.02 -8.63 13.40
C PHE A 36 -12.99 -9.71 13.75
N GLY A 37 -12.58 -9.83 15.02
CA GLY A 37 -11.64 -10.86 15.48
C GLY A 37 -10.26 -10.77 14.84
N LEU A 38 -9.76 -9.54 14.60
CA LEU A 38 -8.46 -9.32 13.98
C LEU A 38 -7.32 -9.74 14.91
N SER A 39 -6.41 -10.55 14.36
CA SER A 39 -5.16 -10.95 15.00
C SER A 39 -4.19 -9.77 15.19
N GLU A 40 -3.15 -9.96 16.01
CA GLU A 40 -2.12 -8.93 16.22
C GLU A 40 -1.36 -8.57 14.94
N ASP A 41 -1.09 -9.56 14.09
CA ASP A 41 -0.48 -9.36 12.76
C ASP A 41 -1.39 -8.50 11.86
N GLU A 42 -2.70 -8.75 11.88
CA GLU A 42 -3.67 -7.98 11.08
C GLU A 42 -3.86 -6.55 11.62
N ARG A 43 -3.79 -6.37 12.94
CA ARG A 43 -3.84 -5.03 13.57
C ARG A 43 -2.58 -4.22 13.29
N SER A 44 -1.43 -4.88 13.20
CA SER A 44 -0.13 -4.26 12.95
C SER A 44 0.20 -4.14 11.46
N GLN A 45 -0.58 -4.76 10.58
CA GLN A 45 -0.42 -4.69 9.14
C GLN A 45 -0.39 -3.24 8.65
N MET A 46 0.70 -2.87 7.98
CA MET A 46 0.89 -1.55 7.39
C MET A 46 0.44 -1.53 5.93
N LEU A 47 0.04 -0.35 5.44
CA LEU A 47 -0.05 -0.10 4.01
C LEU A 47 1.33 -0.32 3.34
N PRO A 48 1.39 -0.68 2.05
CA PRO A 48 2.67 -0.82 1.33
C PRO A 48 3.55 0.42 1.40
N SER A 49 2.95 1.61 1.47
CA SER A 49 3.64 2.89 1.69
C SER A 49 4.26 3.06 3.09
N GLY A 50 3.91 2.22 4.07
CA GLY A 50 4.40 2.29 5.46
C GLY A 50 3.86 3.48 6.27
N ARG A 51 2.90 4.24 5.75
CA ARG A 51 2.42 5.49 6.37
C ARG A 51 1.36 5.30 7.45
N ASP A 52 0.50 4.30 7.30
CA ASP A 52 -0.57 4.02 8.25
C ASP A 52 -0.82 2.50 8.35
N ARG A 53 -1.47 2.09 9.44
CA ARG A 53 -1.99 0.73 9.60
C ARG A 53 -3.19 0.53 8.69
N LEU A 54 -3.29 -0.63 8.05
CA LEU A 54 -4.34 -0.95 7.09
C LEU A 54 -5.74 -0.82 7.72
N VAL A 55 -5.95 -1.41 8.90
CA VAL A 55 -7.25 -1.32 9.60
C VAL A 55 -7.62 0.12 9.94
N ARG A 56 -6.67 0.92 10.44
CA ARG A 56 -6.89 2.33 10.79
C ARG A 56 -7.24 3.15 9.55
N ASN A 57 -6.53 2.91 8.44
CA ASN A 57 -6.81 3.56 7.16
C ASN A 57 -8.23 3.28 6.69
N ARG A 58 -8.63 2.00 6.66
CA ARG A 58 -9.95 1.57 6.19
C ARG A 58 -11.09 2.09 7.06
N VAL A 59 -10.95 2.06 8.39
CA VAL A 59 -11.91 2.69 9.31
C VAL A 59 -11.96 4.20 9.09
N GLY A 60 -10.83 4.84 8.81
CA GLY A 60 -10.75 6.26 8.46
C GLY A 60 -11.52 6.62 7.19
N TRP A 61 -11.46 5.78 6.17
CA TRP A 61 -12.25 5.93 4.95
C TRP A 61 -13.74 5.67 5.17
N ALA A 62 -14.10 4.63 5.92
CA ALA A 62 -15.49 4.39 6.33
C ALA A 62 -16.09 5.61 7.04
N ARG A 63 -15.36 6.16 8.03
CA ARG A 63 -15.69 7.42 8.71
C ARG A 63 -15.89 8.56 7.73
N THR A 64 -14.96 8.74 6.79
CA THR A 64 -14.99 9.86 5.85
C THR A 64 -16.23 9.82 4.97
N TYR A 65 -16.54 8.66 4.39
CA TYR A 65 -17.70 8.49 3.52
C TYR A 65 -19.02 8.65 4.29
N LEU A 66 -19.15 8.04 5.47
CA LEU A 66 -20.33 8.22 6.33
C LEU A 66 -20.52 9.69 6.76
N GLY A 67 -19.42 10.39 7.07
CA GLY A 67 -19.45 11.82 7.39
C GLY A 67 -19.88 12.67 6.19
N LYS A 68 -19.42 12.35 4.98
CA LYS A 68 -19.83 13.04 3.75
C LYS A 68 -21.29 12.79 3.37
N ALA A 69 -21.86 11.67 3.77
CA ALA A 69 -23.29 11.40 3.65
C ALA A 69 -24.14 12.01 4.80
N GLY A 70 -23.50 12.67 5.78
CA GLY A 70 -24.16 13.29 6.91
C GLY A 70 -24.66 12.32 7.98
N LEU A 71 -24.18 11.07 7.99
CA LEU A 71 -24.56 10.05 8.97
C LEU A 71 -23.75 10.16 10.27
N LEU A 72 -22.54 10.73 10.16
CA LEU A 72 -21.63 10.98 11.28
C LEU A 72 -21.24 12.45 11.35
N GLY A 73 -21.15 12.97 12.57
CA GLY A 73 -20.64 14.29 12.90
C GLY A 73 -19.28 14.22 13.59
N ALA A 74 -18.57 15.34 13.58
CA ALA A 74 -17.38 15.54 14.40
C ALA A 74 -17.76 16.43 15.60
N ALA A 75 -17.98 15.82 16.76
CA ALA A 75 -18.25 16.57 17.99
C ALA A 75 -17.06 17.46 18.39
N ARG A 76 -15.84 16.91 18.27
CA ARG A 76 -14.56 17.61 18.48
C ARG A 76 -13.41 16.87 17.79
N ARG A 77 -12.22 17.48 17.75
CA ARG A 77 -11.04 16.89 17.09
C ARG A 77 -10.73 15.50 17.66
N GLY A 78 -10.71 14.49 16.79
CA GLY A 78 -10.42 13.10 17.15
C GLY A 78 -11.61 12.30 17.69
N PHE A 79 -12.79 12.91 17.79
CA PHE A 79 -14.02 12.27 18.25
C PHE A 79 -15.05 12.15 17.12
N LEU A 80 -15.98 11.24 17.31
CA LEU A 80 -17.06 10.87 16.41
C LEU A 80 -18.37 10.81 17.18
N GLN A 81 -19.46 11.20 16.53
CA GLN A 81 -20.81 11.03 17.05
C GLN A 81 -21.76 10.75 15.88
N ILE A 82 -22.79 9.95 16.11
CA ILE A 82 -23.87 9.73 15.14
C ILE A 82 -24.72 10.99 15.01
N THR A 83 -25.26 11.26 13.81
CA THR A 83 -26.23 12.33 13.59
C THR A 83 -27.66 11.81 13.70
N ASP A 84 -28.65 12.70 13.76
CA ASP A 84 -30.07 12.33 13.68
C ASP A 84 -30.37 11.44 12.47
N ARG A 85 -29.85 11.83 11.31
CA ARG A 85 -29.91 11.04 10.08
C ARG A 85 -29.27 9.67 10.25
N GLY A 86 -28.07 9.59 10.86
CA GLY A 86 -27.43 8.32 11.16
C GLY A 86 -28.31 7.40 12.01
N ARG A 87 -29.03 7.97 12.99
CA ARG A 87 -29.98 7.23 13.84
C ARG A 87 -31.18 6.72 13.06
N GLU A 88 -31.76 7.54 12.18
CA GLU A 88 -32.84 7.12 11.28
C GLU A 88 -32.40 5.96 10.38
N VAL A 89 -31.17 6.02 9.86
CA VAL A 89 -30.58 4.92 9.10
C VAL A 89 -30.51 3.65 9.95
N LEU A 90 -30.00 3.71 11.17
CA LEU A 90 -29.95 2.53 12.05
C LEU A 90 -31.35 2.00 12.41
N ALA A 91 -32.32 2.89 12.62
CA ALA A 91 -33.70 2.50 12.90
C ALA A 91 -34.35 1.74 11.74
N SER A 92 -33.96 2.04 10.49
CA SER A 92 -34.39 1.27 9.31
C SER A 92 -33.77 -0.13 9.22
N ASN A 93 -32.84 -0.48 10.12
CA ASN A 93 -32.12 -1.75 10.18
C ASN A 93 -31.59 -2.25 8.81
N PRO A 94 -30.72 -1.46 8.15
CA PRO A 94 -30.19 -1.84 6.85
C PRO A 94 -29.31 -3.08 6.96
N GLY A 95 -29.45 -4.02 6.02
CA GLY A 95 -28.59 -5.19 5.95
C GLY A 95 -27.14 -4.85 5.56
N ARG A 96 -26.91 -3.76 4.83
CA ARG A 96 -25.60 -3.25 4.43
C ARG A 96 -25.64 -1.73 4.24
N VAL A 97 -24.54 -1.07 4.60
CA VAL A 97 -24.26 0.32 4.23
C VAL A 97 -22.97 0.30 3.43
N ASP A 98 -23.04 0.64 2.16
CA ASP A 98 -21.91 0.68 1.23
C ASP A 98 -21.96 1.97 0.39
N MET A 99 -21.01 2.17 -0.53
CA MET A 99 -21.01 3.40 -1.35
C MET A 99 -22.31 3.61 -2.12
N LYS A 100 -22.91 2.53 -2.63
CA LYS A 100 -24.19 2.58 -3.36
C LYS A 100 -25.35 2.99 -2.44
N PHE A 101 -25.34 2.53 -1.20
CA PHE A 101 -26.29 2.97 -0.19
C PHE A 101 -26.13 4.46 0.12
N LEU A 102 -24.90 4.97 0.17
CA LEU A 102 -24.64 6.39 0.44
C LEU A 102 -25.05 7.31 -0.71
N GLU A 103 -25.12 6.81 -1.95
CA GLU A 103 -25.60 7.56 -3.11
C GLU A 103 -27.04 8.09 -2.95
N ARG A 104 -27.83 7.61 -2.00
CA ARG A 104 -29.17 8.16 -1.73
C ARG A 104 -29.17 9.54 -1.05
N PHE A 105 -28.02 9.99 -0.54
CA PHE A 105 -27.89 11.26 0.18
C PHE A 105 -27.34 12.35 -0.76
N PRO A 106 -28.04 13.50 -0.91
CA PRO A 106 -27.62 14.58 -1.80
C PRO A 106 -26.19 15.07 -1.53
N GLU A 107 -25.80 15.21 -0.27
CA GLU A 107 -24.47 15.68 0.12
C GLU A 107 -23.35 14.71 -0.31
N PHE A 108 -23.67 13.41 -0.38
CA PHE A 108 -22.75 12.40 -0.86
C PHE A 108 -22.62 12.41 -2.38
N GLN A 109 -23.73 12.65 -3.10
CA GLN A 109 -23.73 12.82 -4.55
C GLN A 109 -22.88 14.03 -4.96
N GLU A 110 -23.10 15.19 -4.32
CA GLU A 110 -22.31 16.41 -4.55
C GLU A 110 -20.81 16.17 -4.30
N PHE A 111 -20.47 15.47 -3.21
CA PHE A 111 -19.08 15.11 -2.92
C PHE A 111 -18.44 14.27 -4.03
N ARG A 112 -19.18 13.34 -4.64
CA ARG A 112 -18.68 12.53 -5.76
C ARG A 112 -18.51 13.36 -7.02
N GLU A 113 -19.46 14.20 -7.36
CA GLU A 113 -19.41 15.07 -8.54
C GLU A 113 -18.22 16.03 -8.48
N LEU A 114 -17.97 16.65 -7.33
CA LEU A 114 -16.81 17.54 -7.12
C LEU A 114 -15.46 16.83 -7.32
N ARG A 115 -15.38 15.52 -7.00
CA ARG A 115 -14.18 14.73 -7.27
C ARG A 115 -14.02 14.40 -8.74
N HIS A 116 -15.10 14.12 -9.47
CA HIS A 116 -15.07 13.88 -10.90
C HIS A 116 -14.65 15.12 -11.69
N MET A 117 -15.22 16.30 -11.40
CA MET A 117 -14.85 17.54 -12.10
C MET A 117 -13.40 17.97 -11.87
N ARG A 118 -12.79 17.62 -10.73
CA ARG A 118 -11.36 17.86 -10.46
C ARG A 118 -10.43 16.87 -11.18
N SER A 119 -10.95 15.72 -11.60
CA SER A 119 -10.18 14.73 -12.36
C SER A 119 -10.12 15.08 -13.85
N ASP A 120 -11.17 15.70 -14.40
CA ASP A 120 -11.28 16.05 -15.83
C ASP A 120 -10.49 17.30 -16.24
N SER A 121 -9.89 18.04 -15.31
CA SER A 121 -9.13 19.26 -15.59
C SER A 121 -7.65 19.05 -15.92
N LEU A 122 -7.21 17.79 -16.05
CA LEU A 122 -5.88 17.44 -16.55
C LEU A 122 -6.03 16.62 -17.86
N PRO A 123 -5.55 17.11 -19.02
CA PRO A 123 -5.55 16.32 -20.24
C PRO A 123 -4.45 15.26 -20.12
N VAL A 124 -4.73 14.15 -19.44
CA VAL A 124 -3.88 12.97 -19.48
C VAL A 124 -4.49 12.01 -20.48
N ASN A 125 -3.90 11.96 -21.68
CA ASN A 125 -4.22 10.98 -22.71
C ASN A 125 -3.69 9.60 -22.27
N VAL A 126 -4.35 8.99 -21.30
CA VAL A 126 -4.20 7.56 -20.98
C VAL A 126 -5.49 6.90 -21.42
N SER A 127 -5.38 5.91 -22.31
CA SER A 127 -6.50 5.07 -22.71
C SER A 127 -7.31 4.62 -21.47
N PRO A 128 -8.66 4.70 -21.49
CA PRO A 128 -9.49 4.25 -20.39
C PRO A 128 -9.58 2.72 -20.43
N SER A 129 -8.51 2.05 -20.02
CA SER A 129 -8.51 0.62 -19.72
C SER A 129 -7.63 0.37 -18.49
N VAL A 130 -7.95 1.07 -17.41
CA VAL A 130 -7.62 0.59 -16.07
C VAL A 130 -8.92 0.71 -15.29
N ALA A 131 -9.67 -0.39 -15.26
CA ALA A 131 -10.77 -0.54 -14.31
C ALA A 131 -10.24 -0.16 -12.91
N PRO A 132 -11.03 0.52 -12.07
CA PRO A 132 -10.62 0.81 -10.70
C PRO A 132 -10.20 -0.52 -10.06
N THR A 133 -8.94 -0.59 -9.63
CA THR A 133 -8.39 -1.74 -8.92
C THR A 133 -9.26 -1.98 -7.69
N SER A 134 -10.22 -2.91 -7.78
CA SER A 134 -11.27 -3.27 -6.82
C SER A 134 -12.15 -2.10 -6.30
N ALA A 135 -13.47 -2.24 -6.39
CA ALA A 135 -14.43 -1.30 -5.78
C ALA A 135 -14.29 -1.16 -4.24
N ASP A 136 -13.47 -2.03 -3.64
CA ASP A 136 -13.29 -2.19 -2.20
C ASP A 136 -11.97 -1.61 -1.68
N ALA A 137 -11.09 -1.13 -2.58
CA ALA A 137 -9.83 -0.49 -2.18
C ALA A 137 -10.05 0.97 -1.77
N THR A 138 -9.33 1.41 -0.73
CA THR A 138 -9.24 2.84 -0.43
C THR A 138 -8.44 3.54 -1.53
N PRO A 139 -8.61 4.87 -1.73
CA PRO A 139 -7.81 5.62 -2.70
C PRO A 139 -6.29 5.48 -2.51
N GLU A 140 -5.82 5.37 -1.26
CA GLU A 140 -4.39 5.17 -0.98
C GLU A 140 -3.96 3.75 -1.34
N GLU A 141 -4.77 2.72 -1.04
CA GLU A 141 -4.51 1.34 -1.48
C GLU A 141 -4.48 1.23 -3.00
N ALA A 142 -5.37 1.93 -3.71
CA ALA A 142 -5.40 1.94 -5.17
C ALA A 142 -4.14 2.59 -5.78
N LEU A 143 -3.64 3.67 -5.16
CA LEU A 143 -2.38 4.32 -5.57
C LEU A 143 -1.17 3.43 -5.28
N ASP A 144 -1.09 2.87 -4.08
CA ASP A 144 -0.01 1.95 -3.69
C ASP A 144 0.02 0.73 -4.62
N ALA A 145 -1.13 0.14 -4.93
CA ALA A 145 -1.23 -0.98 -5.88
C ALA A 145 -0.78 -0.60 -7.28
N SER A 146 -1.16 0.59 -7.76
CA SER A 146 -0.74 1.08 -9.09
C SER A 146 0.77 1.34 -9.14
N TYR A 147 1.34 1.91 -8.09
CA TYR A 147 2.77 2.11 -7.97
C TYR A 147 3.56 0.80 -7.97
N GLN A 148 3.11 -0.20 -7.20
CA GLN A 148 3.75 -1.52 -7.17
C GLN A 148 3.68 -2.22 -8.53
N ARG A 149 2.56 -2.06 -9.25
CA ARG A 149 2.42 -2.58 -10.62
C ARG A 149 3.44 -1.94 -11.56
N LEU A 150 3.50 -0.61 -11.60
CA LEU A 150 4.46 0.12 -12.44
C LEU A 150 5.90 -0.25 -12.11
N ARG A 151 6.21 -0.42 -10.82
CA ARG A 151 7.52 -0.86 -10.37
C ARG A 151 7.85 -2.28 -10.86
N GLY A 152 6.92 -3.23 -10.73
CA GLY A 152 7.12 -4.60 -11.19
C GLY A 152 7.26 -4.69 -12.72
N GLU A 153 6.51 -3.88 -13.46
CA GLU A 153 6.66 -3.74 -14.92
C GLU A 153 8.05 -3.22 -15.28
N LEU A 154 8.51 -2.16 -14.60
CA LEU A 154 9.85 -1.61 -14.79
C LEU A 154 10.96 -2.61 -14.43
N GLU A 155 10.81 -3.36 -13.32
CA GLU A 155 11.75 -4.40 -12.91
C GLU A 155 11.85 -5.51 -13.97
N SER A 156 10.72 -5.93 -14.55
CA SER A 156 10.70 -6.89 -15.66
C SER A 156 11.38 -6.34 -16.90
N GLU A 157 11.07 -5.09 -17.29
CA GLU A 157 11.66 -4.45 -18.46
C GLU A 157 13.19 -4.34 -18.34
N ILE A 158 13.68 -3.90 -17.17
CA ILE A 158 15.12 -3.81 -16.90
C ILE A 158 15.74 -5.20 -16.98
N LEU A 159 15.12 -6.23 -16.39
CA LEU A 159 15.65 -7.59 -16.42
C LEU A 159 15.75 -8.13 -17.86
N ASP A 160 14.74 -7.85 -18.69
CA ASP A 160 14.73 -8.26 -20.09
C ASP A 160 15.81 -7.53 -20.90
N GLN A 161 16.02 -6.22 -20.66
CA GLN A 161 17.12 -5.48 -21.26
C GLN A 161 18.49 -6.04 -20.84
N VAL A 162 18.68 -6.38 -19.57
CA VAL A 162 19.93 -6.97 -19.06
C VAL A 162 20.20 -8.33 -19.69
N LYS A 163 19.17 -9.18 -19.85
CA LYS A 163 19.28 -10.49 -20.52
C LYS A 163 19.59 -10.36 -22.02
N ALA A 164 19.13 -9.28 -22.67
CA ALA A 164 19.37 -9.03 -24.08
C ALA A 164 20.76 -8.42 -24.37
N CYS A 165 21.50 -8.00 -23.35
CA CYS A 165 22.84 -7.43 -23.52
C CYS A 165 23.88 -8.49 -23.91
N SER A 166 25.01 -8.04 -24.47
CA SER A 166 26.14 -8.94 -24.74
C SER A 166 26.76 -9.46 -23.44
N PRO A 167 27.37 -10.67 -23.43
CA PRO A 167 28.05 -11.21 -22.26
C PRO A 167 29.08 -10.24 -21.66
N SER A 168 29.87 -9.60 -22.52
CA SER A 168 30.87 -8.60 -22.11
C SER A 168 30.30 -7.31 -21.53
N PHE A 169 29.06 -6.93 -21.87
CA PHE A 169 28.37 -5.82 -21.21
C PHE A 169 27.80 -6.28 -19.87
N PHE A 170 27.21 -7.46 -19.82
CA PHE A 170 26.64 -8.04 -18.60
C PHE A 170 27.70 -8.18 -17.49
N GLU A 171 28.89 -8.72 -17.80
CA GLU A 171 30.00 -8.80 -16.85
C GLU A 171 30.38 -7.43 -16.27
N ARG A 172 30.52 -6.42 -17.15
CA ARG A 172 30.82 -5.05 -16.72
C ARG A 172 29.73 -4.47 -15.83
N LEU A 173 28.46 -4.67 -16.21
CA LEU A 173 27.30 -4.23 -15.43
C LEU A 173 27.28 -4.87 -14.04
N VAL A 174 27.52 -6.18 -13.94
CA VAL A 174 27.56 -6.91 -12.66
C VAL A 174 28.67 -6.37 -11.76
N VAL A 175 29.88 -6.17 -12.32
CA VAL A 175 31.02 -5.62 -11.57
C VAL A 175 30.73 -4.20 -11.09
N GLU A 176 30.19 -3.35 -11.96
CA GLU A 176 29.87 -1.96 -11.62
C GLU A 176 28.78 -1.89 -10.54
N LEU A 177 27.76 -2.75 -10.62
CA LEU A 177 26.72 -2.88 -9.61
C LEU A 177 27.30 -3.30 -8.25
N LEU A 178 28.14 -4.34 -8.22
CA LEU A 178 28.74 -4.85 -6.99
C LEU A 178 29.62 -3.79 -6.32
N VAL A 179 30.42 -3.05 -7.09
CA VAL A 179 31.22 -1.93 -6.56
C VAL A 179 30.33 -0.83 -5.99
N LYS A 180 29.25 -0.46 -6.69
CA LYS A 180 28.31 0.56 -6.21
C LYS A 180 27.53 0.11 -4.96
N MET A 181 27.31 -1.19 -4.80
CA MET A 181 26.74 -1.79 -3.58
C MET A 181 27.75 -1.92 -2.44
N GLY A 182 29.02 -1.58 -2.66
CA GLY A 182 30.08 -1.56 -1.65
C GLY A 182 30.97 -2.79 -1.62
N TYR A 183 30.80 -3.74 -2.54
CA TYR A 183 31.65 -4.92 -2.67
C TYR A 183 32.92 -4.61 -3.47
N GLY A 184 34.04 -5.31 -3.21
CA GLY A 184 35.22 -5.28 -4.09
C GLY A 184 36.19 -4.09 -3.95
N GLY A 185 36.00 -3.18 -2.98
CA GLY A 185 36.97 -2.10 -2.71
C GLY A 185 36.97 -0.99 -3.79
N SER A 186 38.14 -0.57 -4.29
CA SER A 186 38.21 0.49 -5.32
C SER A 186 37.85 -0.05 -6.72
N LEU A 187 37.29 0.79 -7.58
CA LEU A 187 36.94 0.49 -8.99
C LEU A 187 38.06 -0.23 -9.77
N VAL A 188 39.32 -0.02 -9.38
CA VAL A 188 40.50 -0.62 -10.02
C VAL A 188 40.68 -2.09 -9.65
N ASP A 189 40.35 -2.50 -8.43
CA ASP A 189 40.51 -3.87 -7.93
C ASP A 189 39.39 -4.80 -8.46
N ALA A 190 38.16 -4.29 -8.56
CA ALA A 190 37.03 -5.05 -9.10
C ALA A 190 37.08 -5.18 -10.64
N GLY A 191 37.60 -4.15 -11.33
CA GLY A 191 37.78 -4.17 -12.79
C GLY A 191 38.96 -5.02 -13.29
N GLN A 192 39.97 -5.27 -12.46
CA GLN A 192 41.13 -6.12 -12.80
C GLN A 192 40.78 -7.60 -12.92
N ALA A 193 39.64 -8.02 -12.37
CA ALA A 193 39.21 -9.41 -12.37
C ALA A 193 38.55 -9.85 -13.70
N VAL A 194 38.13 -8.91 -14.56
CA VAL A 194 37.45 -9.21 -15.83
C VAL A 194 38.50 -9.39 -16.92
N GLY A 195 39.00 -10.61 -17.07
CA GLY A 195 40.10 -10.88 -17.99
C GLY A 195 40.25 -12.33 -18.40
N ARG A 196 39.54 -12.69 -19.48
CA ARG A 196 39.71 -13.88 -20.36
C ARG A 196 39.16 -15.21 -19.81
N SER A 197 37.99 -15.62 -20.31
CA SER A 197 37.86 -16.76 -21.24
C SER A 197 36.45 -16.87 -21.81
N GLY A 198 36.35 -17.32 -23.06
CA GLY A 198 35.09 -17.41 -23.81
C GLY A 198 34.29 -18.67 -23.50
N ASP A 199 33.91 -18.90 -22.25
CA ASP A 199 33.10 -20.05 -21.83
C ASP A 199 31.70 -19.69 -21.30
N GLY A 200 31.37 -18.40 -21.21
CA GLY A 200 30.07 -17.93 -20.76
C GLY A 200 29.89 -17.90 -19.23
N GLY A 201 30.99 -18.04 -18.47
CA GLY A 201 31.03 -17.82 -17.02
C GLY A 201 31.45 -16.38 -16.64
N ILE A 202 30.98 -15.90 -15.48
CA ILE A 202 31.48 -14.65 -14.88
C ILE A 202 32.79 -14.98 -14.17
N ASP A 203 33.91 -14.98 -14.89
CA ASP A 203 35.22 -15.18 -14.29
C ASP A 203 35.73 -13.86 -13.71
N GLY A 204 35.41 -13.61 -12.44
CA GLY A 204 35.90 -12.46 -11.67
C GLY A 204 36.11 -12.80 -10.20
N ILE A 205 37.35 -12.67 -9.70
CA ILE A 205 37.67 -12.72 -8.27
C ILE A 205 37.30 -11.36 -7.64
N ILE A 206 36.13 -11.28 -7.00
CA ILE A 206 35.71 -10.10 -6.24
C ILE A 206 36.09 -10.32 -4.78
N LYS A 207 36.90 -9.41 -4.21
CA LYS A 207 37.23 -9.46 -2.78
C LYS A 207 35.96 -9.24 -1.96
N GLU A 208 35.62 -10.23 -1.14
CA GLU A 208 34.53 -10.17 -0.17
C GLU A 208 34.82 -9.09 0.90
N ASP A 209 33.75 -8.46 1.39
CA ASP A 209 33.71 -7.17 2.10
C ASP A 209 34.52 -7.05 3.42
N ARG A 210 34.71 -5.79 3.85
CA ARG A 210 35.23 -5.31 5.15
C ARG A 210 34.42 -5.77 6.38
N LEU A 211 33.23 -6.37 6.20
CA LEU A 211 32.34 -6.87 7.26
C LEU A 211 32.17 -8.40 7.32
N GLY A 212 32.94 -9.19 6.56
CA GLY A 212 32.88 -10.65 6.66
C GLY A 212 33.35 -11.16 8.03
N PRO A 213 32.59 -12.02 8.76
CA PRO A 213 33.09 -12.68 9.94
C PRO A 213 34.27 -13.55 9.53
N ARG A 214 35.45 -13.31 10.14
CA ARG A 214 36.66 -14.11 9.93
C ARG A 214 36.34 -15.58 10.20
N TRP A 215 36.16 -16.37 9.15
CA TRP A 215 36.21 -17.83 9.29
C TRP A 215 37.67 -18.21 9.54
N PRO A 216 38.00 -18.90 10.65
CA PRO A 216 39.37 -19.25 10.94
C PRO A 216 39.89 -20.26 9.91
N PRO A 217 41.19 -20.20 9.57
CA PRO A 217 41.78 -21.16 8.64
C PRO A 217 41.64 -22.57 9.23
N LYS A 218 41.08 -23.50 8.44
CA LYS A 218 41.19 -24.93 8.71
C LYS A 218 42.67 -25.30 8.57
N THR A 219 43.37 -25.36 9.70
CA THR A 219 44.63 -26.09 9.79
C THR A 219 44.33 -27.56 9.56
N GLY A 220 44.72 -28.07 8.40
CA GLY A 220 44.88 -29.50 8.19
C GLY A 220 46.09 -30.00 8.97
N GLN A 221 45.87 -31.07 9.73
CA GLN A 221 46.83 -32.14 9.94
C GLN A 221 46.16 -33.43 9.46
#